data_AF-A0A8H7TQN0-F1
#
_entry.id   AF-A0A8H7TQN0-F1
#
_cell.length_a   1.000
_cell.length_b   1.000
_cell.length_c   1.000
_cell.angle_alpha   90.00
_cell.angle_beta   90.00
_cell.angle_gamma   90.00
#
_symmetry.space_group_name_H-M   'P 1'
#
loop_
_entity.id
_entity.type
_entity.pdbx_description
1 polymer ?
#
loop_
_entity_poly.entity_id
_entity_poly.type
_entity_poly.pdbx_seq_one_letter_code
_entity_poly.pdbx_strand_id
1 'polypeptide(L)'
;MVNAWMRVTPETVDSLTFVFVSQLSDLDKMPKLKCYRIQGIPSATTEDQIKKLINECLPTPLDGPRITLASCRPRWLTSTVMLQETLETFNYPVDDDFLGITPLHGNELSLVDIIAVPGLGSHAIGGFKLKNGTTNWFRDFLPEDIPQARLLAYGYDSSLAATDAKYSIGDLAKTFLTPSWPFVTTRTHLRGQLSLLDTASVGC
;
A
#
# COMPACT_ATOMS: atom_id res chain seq x y z
N MET A 1 8.69 14.16 22.35
CA MET A 1 9.51 14.13 21.11
C MET A 1 10.11 12.74 21.01
N VAL A 2 9.70 11.95 20.03
CA VAL A 2 10.21 10.57 19.82
C VAL A 2 10.65 10.50 18.36
N ASN A 3 11.94 10.25 18.15
CA ASN A 3 12.54 10.07 16.83
C ASN A 3 12.54 8.56 16.52
N ALA A 4 11.84 8.15 15.47
CA ALA A 4 12.03 6.85 14.85
C ALA A 4 13.19 6.97 13.86
N TRP A 5 14.11 6.00 13.84
CA TRP A 5 15.18 5.96 12.85
C TRP A 5 15.11 4.64 12.10
N MET A 6 14.91 4.69 10.79
CA MET A 6 15.36 3.64 9.89
C MET A 6 16.86 3.85 9.69
N ARG A 7 17.69 2.87 10.03
CA ARG A 7 19.13 2.94 9.75
C ARG A 7 19.45 1.88 8.72
N VAL A 8 19.49 2.28 7.45
CA VAL A 8 20.15 1.50 6.40
C VAL A 8 21.64 1.66 6.62
N THR A 9 22.30 0.66 7.22
CA THR A 9 23.76 0.69 7.37
C THR A 9 24.41 0.36 6.02
N PRO A 10 25.37 1.15 5.53
CA PRO A 10 25.98 0.93 4.20
C PRO A 10 26.80 -0.36 4.07
N GLU A 11 27.07 -1.07 5.16
CA GLU A 11 28.20 -2.03 5.17
C GLU A 11 27.88 -3.45 4.70
N THR A 12 26.63 -3.80 4.42
CA THR A 12 26.31 -5.08 3.77
C THR A 12 24.96 -4.98 3.07
N VAL A 13 24.94 -5.19 1.76
CA VAL A 13 23.74 -5.14 0.89
C VAL A 13 22.79 -6.34 1.14
N ASP A 14 23.06 -7.16 2.17
CA ASP A 14 22.47 -8.50 2.30
C ASP A 14 21.48 -8.66 3.46
N SER A 15 21.19 -7.64 4.28
CA SER A 15 20.18 -7.77 5.34
C SER A 15 19.51 -6.46 5.76
N LEU A 16 18.19 -6.38 5.54
CA LEU A 16 17.28 -5.43 6.19
C LEU A 16 16.92 -5.98 7.58
N THR A 17 17.41 -5.35 8.64
CA THR A 17 17.04 -5.72 10.02
C THR A 17 15.91 -4.82 10.50
N PHE A 18 14.75 -5.42 10.77
CA PHE A 18 13.59 -4.73 11.34
C PHE A 18 13.55 -4.91 12.86
N VAL A 19 13.62 -3.82 13.62
CA VAL A 19 13.46 -3.84 15.09
C VAL A 19 12.16 -3.15 15.46
N PHE A 20 11.19 -3.92 15.95
CA PHE A 20 9.93 -3.41 16.47
C PHE A 20 10.01 -3.30 17.99
N VAL A 21 9.95 -2.08 18.53
CA VAL A 21 9.70 -1.88 19.96
C VAL A 21 8.51 -0.95 20.10
N SER A 22 7.40 -1.48 20.63
CA SER A 22 6.23 -0.68 20.96
C SER A 22 5.94 -0.81 22.46
N GLN A 23 6.07 0.29 23.21
CA GLN A 23 5.34 0.48 24.45
C GLN A 23 4.58 1.81 24.36
N LEU A 24 3.26 1.75 24.23
CA LEU A 24 2.37 2.91 24.36
C LEU A 24 1.03 2.44 24.95
N SER A 25 0.92 2.52 26.28
CA SER A 25 -0.26 2.12 27.07
C SER A 25 -1.45 3.08 26.95
N ASP A 26 -1.24 4.29 26.45
CA ASP A 26 -2.28 5.34 26.43
C ASP A 26 -3.13 5.34 25.14
N LEU A 27 -2.69 4.64 24.09
CA LEU A 27 -3.44 4.49 22.83
C LEU A 27 -4.64 3.55 22.97
N ASP A 28 -4.70 2.69 23.99
CA ASP A 28 -5.78 1.71 24.18
C ASP A 28 -7.14 2.33 24.55
N LYS A 29 -7.17 3.61 24.92
CA LYS A 29 -8.41 4.33 25.30
C LYS A 29 -9.07 5.06 24.12
N MET A 30 -8.45 5.11 22.95
CA MET A 30 -8.99 5.82 21.79
C MET A 30 -9.99 4.97 21.01
N PRO A 31 -11.02 5.59 20.39
CA PRO A 31 -11.93 4.87 19.50
C PRO A 31 -11.16 4.23 18.34
N LYS A 32 -11.44 2.95 18.08
CA LYS A 32 -10.73 2.18 17.05
C LYS A 32 -11.10 2.68 15.66
N LEU A 33 -10.14 3.30 14.98
CA LEU A 33 -10.27 3.67 13.57
C LEU A 33 -10.04 2.45 12.68
N LYS A 34 -10.94 2.26 11.70
CA LYS A 34 -10.81 1.30 10.62
C LYS A 34 -10.23 1.99 9.37
N CYS A 35 -9.43 1.26 8.60
CA CYS A 35 -8.95 1.76 7.31
C CYS A 35 -9.91 1.33 6.21
N TYR A 36 -10.26 2.23 5.32
CA TYR A 36 -11.05 1.97 4.13
C TYR A 36 -10.22 2.31 2.89
N ARG A 37 -10.41 1.51 1.84
CA ARG A 37 -9.90 1.73 0.49
C ARG A 37 -11.02 2.28 -0.37
N ILE A 38 -10.75 3.38 -1.05
CA ILE A 38 -11.65 3.97 -2.04
C ILE A 38 -10.99 3.81 -3.41
N GLN A 39 -11.70 3.22 -4.37
CA GLN A 39 -11.15 2.87 -5.68
C GLN A 39 -11.82 3.64 -6.82
N GLY A 40 -11.19 3.66 -8.00
CA GLY A 40 -11.80 4.24 -9.20
C GLY A 40 -11.90 5.77 -9.18
N ILE A 41 -11.11 6.45 -8.35
CA ILE A 41 -11.08 7.91 -8.28
C ILE A 41 -10.39 8.43 -9.56
N PRO A 42 -10.97 9.37 -10.33
CA PRO A 42 -10.31 9.93 -11.51
C PRO A 42 -8.96 10.58 -11.17
N SER A 43 -7.94 10.41 -12.02
CA SER A 43 -6.59 10.96 -11.79
C SER A 43 -6.50 12.48 -11.72
N ALA A 44 -7.51 13.20 -12.22
CA ALA A 44 -7.64 14.65 -12.07
C ALA A 44 -8.13 15.08 -10.67
N THR A 45 -8.58 14.14 -9.83
CA THR A 45 -9.12 14.44 -8.50
C THR A 45 -7.99 14.71 -7.51
N THR A 46 -8.12 15.80 -6.77
CA THR A 46 -7.18 16.22 -5.72
C THR A 46 -7.55 15.62 -4.37
N GLU A 47 -6.60 15.62 -3.43
CA GLU A 47 -6.87 15.19 -2.05
C GLU A 47 -8.00 16.00 -1.43
N ASP A 48 -7.99 17.33 -1.58
CA ASP A 48 -8.97 18.22 -0.96
C ASP A 48 -10.40 17.98 -1.47
N GLN A 49 -10.55 17.64 -2.75
CA GLN A 49 -11.83 17.21 -3.30
C GLN A 49 -12.33 15.93 -2.63
N ILE A 50 -11.46 14.94 -2.44
CA ILE A 50 -11.82 13.70 -1.73
C ILE A 50 -12.10 13.98 -0.24
N LYS A 51 -11.31 14.82 0.43
CA LYS A 51 -11.54 15.21 1.84
C LYS A 51 -12.92 15.86 1.99
N LYS A 52 -13.28 16.75 1.07
CA LYS A 52 -14.58 17.42 1.03
C LYS A 52 -15.72 16.40 0.86
N LEU A 53 -15.63 15.51 -0.12
CA LEU A 53 -16.65 14.49 -0.36
C LEU A 53 -16.84 13.57 0.87
N ILE A 54 -15.75 13.16 1.50
CA ILE A 54 -15.82 12.32 2.71
C ILE A 54 -16.51 13.08 3.85
N ASN A 55 -16.13 14.34 4.08
CA ASN A 55 -16.75 15.16 5.13
C ASN A 55 -18.24 15.43 4.89
N GLU A 56 -18.69 15.52 3.62
CA GLU A 56 -20.11 15.64 3.28
C GLU A 56 -20.91 14.35 3.60
N CYS A 57 -20.25 13.19 3.62
CA CYS A 57 -20.87 11.91 3.93
C CYS A 57 -20.86 11.56 5.43
N LEU A 58 -20.16 12.32 6.27
CA LEU A 58 -20.00 12.00 7.69
C LEU A 58 -20.92 12.85 8.57
N PRO A 59 -21.49 12.28 9.65
CA PRO A 59 -22.35 13.02 10.57
C PRO A 59 -21.61 14.12 11.34
N THR A 60 -20.29 13.98 11.50
CA THR A 60 -19.40 15.00 12.07
C THR A 60 -18.16 15.13 11.19
N PRO A 61 -17.73 16.37 10.84
CA PRO A 61 -16.49 16.59 10.13
C PRO A 61 -15.32 16.02 10.92
N LEU A 62 -14.45 15.26 10.26
CA LEU A 62 -13.27 14.71 10.92
C LEU A 62 -12.24 15.82 11.14
N ASP A 63 -11.71 15.89 12.37
CA ASP A 63 -10.47 16.63 12.63
C ASP A 63 -9.30 15.81 12.08
N GLY A 64 -9.02 16.02 10.78
CA GLY A 64 -7.84 15.49 10.09
C GLY A 64 -7.90 14.01 9.69
N PRO A 65 -8.68 13.61 8.68
CA PRO A 65 -8.51 12.29 8.08
C PRO A 65 -7.14 12.21 7.40
N ARG A 66 -6.29 11.24 7.80
CA ARG A 66 -5.13 10.83 7.00
C ARG A 66 -5.64 10.11 5.75
N ILE A 67 -5.97 10.92 4.76
CA ILE A 67 -6.25 10.51 3.39
C ILE A 67 -4.92 10.42 2.67
N THR A 68 -4.74 9.37 1.88
CA THR A 68 -3.60 9.27 0.97
C THR A 68 -4.11 8.97 -0.42
N LEU A 69 -3.75 9.79 -1.40
CA LEU A 69 -3.98 9.47 -2.80
C LEU A 69 -2.73 8.86 -3.42
N ALA A 70 -2.86 7.64 -3.92
CA ALA A 70 -1.80 6.94 -4.61
C ALA A 70 -2.30 6.43 -5.96
N SER A 71 -1.40 6.41 -6.94
CA SER A 71 -1.73 5.96 -8.29
C SER A 71 -0.93 4.73 -8.66
N CYS A 72 -1.64 3.74 -9.20
CA CYS A 72 -1.00 2.69 -10.01
C CYS A 72 -1.42 2.74 -11.49
N ARG A 73 -2.25 3.72 -11.90
CA ARG A 73 -2.76 3.88 -13.27
C ARG A 73 -2.74 5.35 -13.70
N PRO A 74 -2.55 5.64 -14.99
CA PRO A 74 -2.68 7.02 -15.49
C PRO A 74 -4.09 7.60 -15.31
N ARG A 75 -5.11 6.73 -15.20
CA ARG A 75 -6.52 7.13 -15.20
C ARG A 75 -7.20 7.13 -13.83
N TRP A 76 -6.72 6.31 -12.90
CA TRP A 76 -7.42 6.04 -11.65
C TRP A 76 -6.47 6.07 -10.45
N LEU A 77 -6.91 6.74 -9.38
CA LEU A 77 -6.29 6.78 -8.08
C LEU A 77 -7.01 5.83 -7.13
N THR A 78 -6.27 5.43 -6.10
CA THR A 78 -6.80 4.77 -4.92
C THR A 78 -6.56 5.67 -3.73
N SER A 79 -7.59 5.86 -2.92
CA SER A 79 -7.46 6.53 -1.62
C SER A 79 -7.47 5.51 -0.50
N THR A 80 -6.68 5.73 0.55
CA THR A 80 -6.90 5.08 1.83
C THR A 80 -7.28 6.12 2.87
N VAL A 81 -8.29 5.82 3.69
CA VAL A 81 -8.81 6.74 4.70
C VAL A 81 -9.09 5.99 6.00
N MET A 82 -8.80 6.64 7.13
CA MET A 82 -9.08 6.12 8.46
C MET A 82 -10.38 6.73 9.01
N LEU A 83 -11.38 5.90 9.29
CA LEU A 83 -12.71 6.34 9.76
C LEU A 83 -13.21 5.47 10.92
N GLN A 84 -14.12 6.00 11.74
CA GLN A 84 -14.84 5.21 12.75
C GLN A 84 -16.05 4.49 12.14
N GLU A 85 -16.68 5.13 11.15
CA GLU A 85 -17.91 4.66 10.51
C GLU A 85 -17.66 4.31 9.04
N THR A 86 -18.50 3.45 8.48
CA THR A 86 -18.45 3.03 7.07
C THR A 86 -19.03 4.11 6.16
N LEU A 87 -18.44 4.31 4.99
CA LEU A 87 -18.98 5.18 3.95
C LEU A 87 -19.97 4.41 3.05
N GLU A 88 -21.13 4.02 3.58
CA GLU A 88 -22.09 3.16 2.87
C GLU A 88 -22.64 3.80 1.57
N THR A 89 -22.77 5.12 1.54
CA THR A 89 -23.35 5.88 0.41
C THR A 89 -22.31 6.75 -0.29
N PHE A 90 -21.11 6.20 -0.54
CA PHE A 90 -20.06 6.92 -1.25
C PHE A 90 -20.13 6.71 -2.76
N ASN A 91 -19.85 7.75 -3.54
CA ASN A 91 -19.90 7.70 -5.01
C ASN A 91 -18.83 6.82 -5.66
N TYR A 92 -17.92 6.26 -4.88
CA TYR A 92 -16.84 5.39 -5.32
C TYR A 92 -16.90 4.05 -4.60
N PRO A 93 -16.44 2.95 -5.22
CA PRO A 93 -16.31 1.67 -4.52
C PRO A 93 -15.44 1.82 -3.27
N VAL A 94 -15.98 1.39 -2.13
CA VAL A 94 -15.31 1.38 -0.83
C VAL A 94 -15.24 -0.05 -0.30
N ASP A 95 -14.07 -0.47 0.13
CA ASP A 95 -13.85 -1.75 0.79
C ASP A 95 -12.90 -1.59 1.98
N ASP A 96 -12.89 -2.58 2.86
CA ASP A 96 -12.00 -2.64 4.02
C ASP A 96 -11.23 -3.95 4.11
N ASP A 97 -11.39 -4.86 3.14
CA ASP A 97 -10.68 -6.15 3.06
C ASP A 97 -9.33 -6.03 2.35
N PHE A 98 -9.16 -4.98 1.54
CA PHE A 98 -7.98 -4.70 0.74
C PHE A 98 -7.56 -5.86 -0.15
N LEU A 99 -8.50 -6.70 -0.61
CA LEU A 99 -8.19 -7.80 -1.51
C LEU A 99 -7.57 -7.28 -2.81
N GLY A 100 -6.51 -7.94 -3.28
CA GLY A 100 -5.72 -7.52 -4.43
C GLY A 100 -4.71 -6.41 -4.12
N ILE A 101 -4.26 -5.74 -5.18
CA ILE A 101 -3.24 -4.68 -5.06
C ILE A 101 -3.86 -3.36 -4.63
N THR A 102 -3.27 -2.75 -3.61
CA THR A 102 -3.59 -1.42 -3.13
C THR A 102 -2.38 -0.51 -3.26
N PRO A 103 -2.43 0.52 -4.12
CA PRO A 103 -1.45 1.60 -4.13
C PRO A 103 -1.49 2.34 -2.79
N LEU A 104 -0.33 2.52 -2.15
CA LEU A 104 -0.22 3.28 -0.89
C LEU A 104 0.62 4.54 -1.05
N HIS A 105 1.63 4.51 -1.91
CA HIS A 105 2.46 5.65 -2.24
C HIS A 105 3.05 5.50 -3.64
N GLY A 106 3.49 6.61 -4.22
CA GLY A 106 4.17 6.67 -5.50
C GLY A 106 3.25 7.06 -6.66
N ASN A 107 3.90 7.27 -7.80
CA ASN A 107 3.26 7.68 -9.04
C ASN A 107 3.93 6.99 -10.24
N GLU A 108 3.61 7.43 -11.45
CA GLU A 108 4.14 6.82 -12.68
C GLU A 108 5.65 7.00 -12.89
N LEU A 109 6.27 7.95 -12.19
CA LEU A 109 7.70 8.23 -12.24
C LEU A 109 8.52 7.41 -11.22
N SER A 110 7.86 6.55 -10.45
CA SER A 110 8.54 5.68 -9.48
C SER A 110 9.46 4.69 -10.21
N LEU A 111 10.67 4.50 -9.69
CA LEU A 111 11.69 3.67 -10.32
C LEU A 111 11.71 2.23 -9.80
N VAL A 112 11.17 2.01 -8.60
CA VAL A 112 11.16 0.72 -7.91
C VAL A 112 9.77 0.44 -7.36
N ASP A 113 9.32 -0.81 -7.49
CA ASP A 113 8.10 -1.31 -6.87
C ASP A 113 8.44 -2.08 -5.60
N ILE A 114 7.82 -1.72 -4.48
CA ILE A 114 7.91 -2.44 -3.21
C ILE A 114 6.49 -2.93 -2.87
N ILE A 115 6.34 -4.24 -2.74
CA ILE A 115 5.05 -4.89 -2.48
C ILE A 115 5.08 -5.51 -1.08
N ALA A 116 4.26 -4.98 -0.18
CA ALA A 116 3.99 -5.56 1.12
C ALA A 116 2.96 -6.70 0.98
N VAL A 117 3.37 -7.91 1.35
CA VAL A 117 2.50 -9.09 1.43
C VAL A 117 2.28 -9.40 2.91
N PRO A 118 1.04 -9.34 3.44
CA PRO A 118 0.77 -9.65 4.83
C PRO A 118 1.00 -11.14 5.11
N GLY A 119 1.30 -11.48 6.36
CA GLY A 119 1.34 -12.86 6.82
C GLY A 119 -0.07 -13.48 6.96
N LEU A 120 -0.12 -14.79 7.16
CA LEU A 120 -1.37 -15.50 7.44
C LEU A 120 -2.08 -14.92 8.68
N GLY A 121 -3.40 -14.80 8.62
CA GLY A 121 -4.21 -14.19 9.68
C GLY A 121 -4.02 -12.67 9.83
N SER A 122 -3.24 -12.01 8.98
CA SER A 122 -2.95 -10.58 9.07
C SER A 122 -3.66 -9.78 7.97
N HIS A 123 -4.17 -8.61 8.36
CA HIS A 123 -4.82 -7.69 7.43
C HIS A 123 -3.79 -6.92 6.59
N ALA A 124 -4.04 -6.75 5.28
CA ALA A 124 -3.08 -6.18 4.33
C ALA A 124 -2.55 -4.79 4.72
N ILE A 125 -3.42 -3.93 5.26
CA ILE A 125 -3.03 -2.60 5.78
C ILE A 125 -2.83 -2.62 7.29
N GLY A 126 -3.59 -3.46 7.99
CA GLY A 126 -3.65 -3.48 9.45
C GLY A 126 -2.36 -4.02 10.06
N GLY A 127 -1.69 -4.94 9.39
CA GLY A 127 -0.43 -5.53 9.86
C GLY A 127 0.74 -4.53 9.96
N PHE A 128 0.66 -3.41 9.25
CA PHE A 128 1.70 -2.37 9.24
C PHE A 128 1.27 -1.07 9.96
N LYS A 129 0.13 -1.12 10.67
CA LYS A 129 -0.48 0.05 11.31
C LYS A 129 -0.10 0.12 12.79
N LEU A 130 0.15 1.33 13.30
CA LEU A 130 0.24 1.57 14.74
C LEU A 130 -1.09 1.22 15.44
N LYS A 131 -1.00 0.57 16.61
CA LYS A 131 -2.17 0.31 17.46
C LYS A 131 -2.91 1.62 17.75
N ASN A 132 -4.21 1.64 17.46
CA ASN A 132 -5.13 2.76 17.68
C ASN A 132 -4.67 4.13 17.13
N GLY A 133 -3.71 4.15 16.19
CA GLY A 133 -3.26 5.35 15.49
C GLY A 133 -3.80 5.41 14.06
N THR A 134 -3.42 6.46 13.32
CA THR A 134 -3.65 6.58 11.87
C THR A 134 -2.39 6.28 11.05
N THR A 135 -1.25 6.13 11.73
CA THR A 135 0.04 5.91 11.10
C THR A 135 0.17 4.47 10.59
N ASN A 136 0.49 4.35 9.31
CA ASN A 136 0.91 3.11 8.67
C ASN A 136 2.40 3.21 8.37
N TRP A 137 3.23 2.31 8.90
CA TRP A 137 4.69 2.43 8.80
C TRP A 137 5.18 2.31 7.37
N PHE A 138 4.59 1.38 6.62
CA PHE A 138 4.95 1.15 5.23
C PHE A 138 4.66 2.38 4.37
N ARG A 139 3.51 3.01 4.56
CA ARG A 139 3.10 4.19 3.78
C ARG A 139 3.69 5.50 4.26
N ASP A 140 3.80 5.71 5.57
CA ASP A 140 4.04 7.03 6.17
C ASP A 140 5.52 7.28 6.49
N PHE A 141 6.39 6.25 6.54
CA PHE A 141 7.82 6.42 6.84
C PHE A 141 8.73 6.01 5.68
N LEU A 142 8.45 4.88 5.00
CA LEU A 142 9.31 4.37 3.93
C LEU A 142 9.55 5.35 2.75
N PRO A 143 8.59 6.22 2.36
CA PRO A 143 8.86 7.23 1.34
C PRO A 143 9.95 8.23 1.68
N GLU A 144 10.24 8.46 2.97
CA GLU A 144 11.32 9.37 3.39
C GLU A 144 12.69 8.79 3.02
N ASP A 145 12.83 7.47 3.16
CA ASP A 145 14.08 6.78 2.87
C ASP A 145 14.23 6.37 1.40
N ILE A 146 13.12 6.07 0.72
CA ILE A 146 13.10 5.69 -0.70
C ILE A 146 12.05 6.51 -1.47
N PRO A 147 12.32 7.80 -1.77
CA PRO A 147 11.34 8.70 -2.37
C PRO A 147 10.85 8.32 -3.78
N GLN A 148 11.64 7.50 -4.48
CA GLN A 148 11.31 7.01 -5.82
C GLN A 148 10.64 5.63 -5.82
N ALA A 149 10.23 5.12 -4.65
CA ALA A 149 9.52 3.86 -4.55
C ALA A 149 8.02 4.04 -4.75
N ARG A 150 7.41 3.13 -5.52
CA ARG A 150 5.98 2.87 -5.51
C ARG A 150 5.69 1.79 -4.49
N LEU A 151 4.86 2.12 -3.51
CA LEU A 151 4.54 1.25 -2.40
C LEU A 151 3.16 0.64 -2.62
N LEU A 152 3.11 -0.68 -2.66
CA LEU A 152 1.91 -1.47 -2.91
C LEU A 152 1.67 -2.41 -1.73
N ALA A 153 0.41 -2.60 -1.34
CA ALA A 153 0.01 -3.72 -0.48
C ALA A 153 -0.74 -4.76 -1.31
N TYR A 154 -0.51 -6.04 -1.06
CA TYR A 154 -1.26 -7.14 -1.66
C TYR A 154 -2.11 -7.83 -0.61
N GLY A 155 -3.42 -7.64 -0.64
CA GLY A 155 -4.35 -8.42 0.17
C GLY A 155 -4.75 -9.71 -0.51
N TYR A 156 -4.84 -10.77 0.28
CA TYR A 156 -5.42 -12.05 -0.11
C TYR A 156 -6.27 -12.54 1.06
N ASP A 157 -7.13 -13.53 0.81
CA ASP A 157 -7.88 -14.17 1.90
C ASP A 157 -6.90 -14.89 2.83
N SER A 158 -6.53 -14.20 3.91
CA SER A 158 -5.63 -14.68 4.94
C SER A 158 -6.39 -15.30 6.11
N SER A 159 -7.72 -15.50 5.99
CA SER A 159 -8.53 -16.01 7.09
C SER A 159 -8.14 -17.45 7.41
N LEU A 160 -7.88 -17.71 8.69
CA LEU A 160 -7.61 -19.05 9.21
C LEU A 160 -8.91 -19.80 9.56
N ALA A 161 -10.06 -19.28 9.11
CA ALA A 161 -11.39 -19.65 9.61
C ALA A 161 -11.88 -21.03 9.15
N ALA A 162 -11.20 -21.66 8.20
CA ALA A 162 -11.52 -23.02 7.78
C ALA A 162 -10.47 -23.99 8.35
N THR A 163 -10.91 -24.90 9.21
CA THR A 163 -10.14 -26.05 9.71
C THR A 163 -9.56 -26.92 8.58
N ASP A 164 -10.06 -26.76 7.35
CA ASP A 164 -9.70 -27.54 6.17
C ASP A 164 -9.04 -26.72 5.03
N ALA A 165 -8.86 -25.41 5.18
CA ALA A 165 -8.20 -24.60 4.14
C ALA A 165 -6.68 -24.77 4.17
N LYS A 166 -6.17 -25.73 3.39
CA LYS A 166 -4.74 -25.95 3.18
C LYS A 166 -4.27 -25.21 1.93
N TYR A 167 -4.12 -23.89 2.01
CA TYR A 167 -3.40 -23.16 0.96
C TYR A 167 -1.90 -23.43 1.12
N SER A 168 -1.28 -24.07 0.12
CA SER A 168 0.17 -24.16 0.11
C SER A 168 0.77 -22.78 -0.19
N ILE A 169 2.00 -22.53 0.25
CA ILE A 169 2.76 -21.33 -0.13
C ILE A 169 2.82 -21.21 -1.67
N GLY A 170 2.91 -22.34 -2.38
CA GLY A 170 2.89 -22.38 -3.83
C GLY A 170 1.56 -21.91 -4.44
N ASP A 171 0.43 -22.19 -3.81
CA ASP A 171 -0.89 -21.75 -4.30
C ASP A 171 -1.11 -20.26 -4.03
N LEU A 172 -0.65 -19.76 -2.89
CA LEU A 172 -0.61 -18.32 -2.61
C LEU A 172 0.30 -17.60 -3.61
N ALA A 173 1.48 -18.15 -3.89
CA ALA A 173 2.42 -17.59 -4.87
C ALA A 173 1.81 -17.59 -6.28
N LYS A 174 1.14 -18.67 -6.70
CA LYS A 174 0.42 -18.70 -7.99
C LYS A 174 -0.67 -17.65 -8.04
N THR A 175 -1.45 -17.49 -6.97
CA THR A 175 -2.53 -16.49 -6.91
C THR A 175 -1.96 -15.08 -7.03
N PHE A 176 -0.85 -14.79 -6.35
CA PHE A 176 -0.11 -13.53 -6.47
C PHE A 176 0.43 -13.28 -7.88
N LEU A 177 0.96 -14.31 -8.53
CA LEU A 177 1.57 -14.23 -9.87
C LEU A 177 0.54 -14.29 -11.01
N THR A 178 -0.71 -14.67 -10.73
CA THR A 178 -1.72 -14.89 -11.77
C THR A 178 -2.00 -13.58 -12.53
N PRO A 179 -2.03 -13.57 -13.87
CA PRO A 179 -2.09 -12.36 -14.72
C PRO A 179 -3.34 -11.49 -14.64
N SER A 180 -4.20 -11.66 -13.63
CA SER A 180 -5.30 -10.72 -13.40
C SER A 180 -4.80 -9.33 -12.99
N TRP A 181 -3.49 -9.18 -12.73
CA TRP A 181 -2.83 -7.90 -12.63
C TRP A 181 -2.87 -7.17 -13.97
N PRO A 182 -3.37 -5.94 -14.02
CA PRO A 182 -3.12 -5.10 -15.19
C PRO A 182 -1.78 -4.32 -15.03
N PHE A 183 -1.02 -4.50 -13.93
CA PHE A 183 0.06 -3.60 -13.46
C PHE A 183 1.49 -4.01 -13.83
N VAL A 184 1.80 -5.29 -14.02
CA VAL A 184 3.16 -5.76 -14.35
C VAL A 184 3.46 -5.61 -15.88
N THR A 185 2.56 -5.03 -16.68
CA THR A 185 2.71 -4.95 -18.17
C THR A 185 3.19 -3.59 -18.68
N THR A 186 3.30 -2.55 -17.86
CA THR A 186 3.92 -1.28 -18.27
C THR A 186 5.43 -1.30 -18.07
N ARG A 187 6.10 -2.31 -18.63
CA ARG A 187 7.56 -2.32 -18.79
C ARG A 187 7.93 -1.88 -20.22
N THR A 188 7.41 -0.73 -20.67
CA THR A 188 7.71 -0.23 -22.02
C THR A 188 9.06 0.49 -22.09
N HIS A 189 9.70 0.83 -20.96
CA HIS A 189 10.92 1.65 -21.00
C HIS A 189 12.25 0.86 -20.97
N LEU A 190 12.25 -0.43 -20.61
CA LEU A 190 13.50 -1.21 -20.48
C LEU A 190 13.82 -2.12 -21.68
N ARG A 191 12.94 -2.22 -22.69
CA ARG A 191 13.25 -2.96 -23.92
C ARG A 191 14.16 -2.18 -24.90
N GLY A 192 14.25 -0.85 -24.79
CA GLY A 192 15.05 -0.02 -25.69
C GLY A 192 16.55 0.05 -25.36
N GLN A 193 16.97 -0.38 -24.16
CA GLN A 193 18.36 -0.22 -23.71
C GLN A 193 19.19 -1.52 -23.75
N LEU A 194 18.54 -2.69 -23.88
CA LEU A 194 19.24 -3.97 -24.05
C LEU A 194 19.53 -4.30 -25.52
N SER A 195 18.87 -3.66 -26.50
CA SER A 195 19.16 -3.88 -27.93
C SER A 195 20.40 -3.13 -28.43
N LEU A 196 20.99 -2.24 -27.63
CA LEU A 196 22.20 -1.47 -27.99
C LEU A 196 23.50 -2.12 -27.50
N LEU A 197 23.44 -3.18 -26.69
CA LEU A 197 24.61 -3.92 -26.22
C LEU A 197 24.87 -5.22 -27.01
N ASP A 198 23.90 -5.69 -27.80
CA ASP A 198 24.00 -6.93 -28.59
C ASP A 198 24.54 -6.73 -30.02
N THR A 199 24.89 -5.50 -30.43
CA THR A 199 25.44 -5.22 -31.78
C THR A 199 26.92 -4.84 -31.81
N ALA A 200 27.63 -4.88 -30.69
CA ALA A 200 29.05 -4.52 -30.63
C ALA A 200 30.03 -5.72 -30.61
N SER A 201 29.58 -6.95 -30.92
CA SER A 201 30.45 -8.15 -30.86
C SER A 201 30.34 -9.10 -32.05
N VAL A 202 30.24 -8.59 -33.29
CA VAL A 202 30.63 -9.38 -34.48
C VAL A 202 31.22 -8.44 -35.53
N GLY A 203 32.55 -8.37 -35.59
CA GLY A 203 33.27 -7.50 -36.53
C GLY A 203 34.77 -7.49 -36.32
N CYS A 204 35.41 -8.66 -36.45
CA CYS A 204 36.80 -8.84 -36.87
C CYS A 204 36.86 -10.11 -37.72
#